data_AF-A0A139PFL0-F1
#
_entry.id   AF-A0A139PFL0-F1
#
_cell.length_a   1.000
_cell.length_b   1.000
_cell.length_c   1.000
_cell.angle_alpha   90.00
_cell.angle_beta   90.00
_cell.angle_gamma   90.00
#
_symmetry.space_group_name_H-M   'P 1'
#
loop_
_entity.id
_entity.type
_entity.pdbx_description
1 polymer ?
#
loop_
_entity_poly.entity_id
_entity_poly.type
_entity_poly.pdbx_seq_one_letter_code
_entity_poly.pdbx_strand_id
1 'polypeptide(L)'
;MAKKFATGNSGRLFKDLEISELKEQNIILERQGEREEERFYENRIYQIKLQMAQATDEQQLVLLEEMLSQEIANLEEVKERNSQNEKRRRMMYFIPFILVFLLFVVGALYILFTPSKKNNEDKIAILNNSSNAVSSTSTSSTKQASLGGNKSQDKQTSSTSSAPSRPQPTKVYIGSYIGQKSSDVIDDLKSRNIPENHIKVEEEESDEYSPGTVLHQSLSEGTLYDLNDASGIILTVAKKRTSATMPSYIGSSLEFTKNNLKQIVGVKEANIEVVEVSTAPEGTVEGTVVEQNPKVGENVDLNKIRIKISIYKPKAHQISQSRSR
;
A
#
# COMPACT_ATOMS: atom_id res chain seq x y z
N MET A 1 49.80 -11.35 -17.48
CA MET A 1 49.10 -12.19 -16.46
C MET A 1 49.13 -11.43 -15.15
N ALA A 2 48.09 -11.15 -14.38
CA ALA A 2 46.68 -11.53 -14.39
C ALA A 2 45.87 -10.36 -13.78
N LYS A 3 44.69 -10.08 -14.32
CA LYS A 3 43.74 -9.10 -13.77
C LYS A 3 43.04 -9.72 -12.55
N LYS A 4 43.18 -9.09 -11.37
CA LYS A 4 42.33 -9.39 -10.20
C LYS A 4 40.94 -8.83 -10.48
N PHE A 5 39.94 -9.71 -10.53
CA PHE A 5 38.53 -9.35 -10.62
C PHE A 5 38.02 -8.88 -9.26
N ALA A 6 37.30 -7.76 -9.29
CA ALA A 6 36.56 -7.22 -8.16
C ALA A 6 35.23 -7.98 -7.99
N THR A 7 35.25 -9.05 -7.20
CA THR A 7 34.05 -9.73 -6.66
C THR A 7 33.88 -9.31 -5.21
N GLY A 8 33.36 -8.10 -4.98
CA GLY A 8 33.22 -7.54 -3.63
C GLY A 8 31.80 -7.14 -3.21
N ASN A 9 30.89 -6.87 -4.16
CA ASN A 9 29.65 -6.17 -3.83
C ASN A 9 28.37 -7.03 -3.91
N SER A 10 28.32 -8.04 -4.78
CA SER A 10 27.14 -8.91 -4.91
C SER A 10 26.90 -9.73 -3.64
N GLY A 11 27.95 -10.31 -3.06
CA GLY A 11 27.84 -11.11 -1.83
C GLY A 11 27.46 -10.32 -0.57
N ARG A 12 27.45 -8.97 -0.61
CA ARG A 12 26.93 -8.12 0.47
C ARG A 12 25.43 -7.88 0.28
N LEU A 13 25.01 -7.52 -0.94
CA LEU A 13 23.60 -7.33 -1.30
C LEU A 13 22.73 -8.56 -1.05
N PHE A 14 23.22 -9.76 -1.40
CA PHE A 14 22.48 -11.01 -1.13
C PHE A 14 22.30 -11.27 0.38
N LYS A 15 23.30 -10.93 1.20
CA LYS A 15 23.21 -11.06 2.66
C LYS A 15 22.24 -10.02 3.24
N ASP A 16 22.25 -8.80 2.73
CA ASP A 16 21.37 -7.73 3.20
C ASP A 16 19.89 -8.04 2.92
N LEU A 17 19.60 -8.67 1.76
CA LEU A 17 18.24 -9.12 1.40
C LEU A 17 17.76 -10.30 2.26
N GLU A 18 18.63 -11.29 2.49
CA GLU A 18 18.31 -12.42 3.37
C GLU A 18 18.06 -11.94 4.82
N ILE A 19 18.84 -10.97 5.30
CA ILE A 19 18.64 -10.35 6.62
C ILE A 19 17.31 -9.58 6.67
N SER A 20 16.90 -8.90 5.60
CA SER A 20 15.62 -8.19 5.57
C SER A 20 14.41 -9.12 5.59
N GLU A 21 14.46 -10.20 4.80
CA GLU A 21 13.39 -11.20 4.78
C GLU A 21 13.26 -11.91 6.14
N LEU A 22 14.39 -12.29 6.74
CA LEU A 22 14.41 -12.88 8.09
C LEU A 22 13.86 -11.92 9.15
N LYS A 23 14.10 -10.61 8.99
CA LYS A 23 13.56 -9.59 9.89
C LYS A 23 12.04 -9.47 9.75
N GLU A 24 11.51 -9.51 8.53
CA GLU A 24 10.07 -9.49 8.29
C GLU A 24 9.37 -10.75 8.81
N GLN A 25 9.95 -11.92 8.59
CA GLN A 25 9.42 -13.19 9.10
C GLN A 25 9.40 -13.21 10.63
N ASN A 26 10.44 -12.72 11.30
CA ASN A 26 10.46 -12.59 12.77
C ASN A 26 9.34 -11.67 13.27
N ILE A 27 9.10 -10.54 12.60
CA ILE A 27 8.02 -9.62 12.98
C ILE A 27 6.64 -10.28 12.81
N ILE A 28 6.43 -11.08 11.76
CA ILE A 28 5.18 -11.81 11.54
C ILE A 28 4.98 -12.86 12.64
N LEU A 29 6.04 -13.59 13.00
CA LEU A 29 6.01 -14.60 14.05
C LEU A 29 5.74 -13.99 15.44
N GLU A 30 6.40 -12.87 15.77
CA GLU A 30 6.12 -12.10 16.98
C GLU A 30 4.65 -11.66 17.04
N ARG A 31 4.09 -11.13 15.94
CA ARG A 31 2.67 -10.74 15.86
C ARG A 31 1.71 -11.94 15.97
N GLN A 32 2.14 -13.15 15.60
CA GLN A 32 1.35 -14.35 15.84
C GLN A 32 1.38 -14.72 17.31
N GLY A 33 2.56 -14.72 17.94
CA GLY A 33 2.71 -14.99 19.37
C GLY A 33 1.93 -14.00 20.26
N GLU A 34 2.01 -12.70 19.96
CA GLU A 34 1.26 -11.64 20.67
C GLU A 34 -0.26 -11.87 20.61
N ARG A 35 -0.80 -12.26 19.45
CA ARG A 35 -2.22 -12.58 19.27
C ARG A 35 -2.63 -13.89 19.95
N GLU A 36 -1.72 -14.86 20.04
CA GLU A 36 -1.97 -16.10 20.78
C GLU A 36 -1.98 -15.87 22.28
N GLU A 37 -1.06 -15.03 22.79
CA GLU A 37 -1.03 -14.61 24.19
C GLU A 37 -2.32 -13.86 24.57
N GLU A 38 -2.77 -12.88 23.77
CA GLU A 38 -4.05 -12.20 24.03
C GLU A 38 -5.24 -13.17 24.03
N ARG A 39 -5.31 -14.09 23.05
CA ARG A 39 -6.38 -15.10 22.98
C ARG A 39 -6.35 -16.07 24.15
N PHE A 40 -5.18 -16.37 24.71
CA PHE A 40 -5.04 -17.21 25.90
C PHE A 40 -5.75 -16.58 27.11
N TYR A 41 -5.48 -15.30 27.38
CA TYR A 41 -6.11 -14.56 28.47
C TYR A 41 -7.61 -14.33 28.22
N GLU A 42 -8.02 -14.00 26.99
CA GLU A 42 -9.44 -13.85 26.63
C GLU A 42 -10.24 -15.15 26.83
N ASN A 43 -9.65 -16.30 26.47
CA ASN A 43 -10.28 -17.60 26.68
C ASN A 43 -10.38 -17.94 28.18
N ARG A 44 -9.32 -17.72 28.97
CA ARG A 44 -9.39 -17.92 30.43
C ARG A 44 -10.46 -17.05 31.09
N ILE A 45 -10.54 -15.77 30.72
CA ILE A 45 -11.61 -14.86 31.18
C ILE A 45 -13.00 -15.40 30.83
N TYR A 46 -13.18 -15.90 29.61
CA TYR A 46 -14.44 -16.49 29.17
C TYR A 46 -14.83 -17.71 30.03
N GLN A 47 -13.88 -18.61 30.30
CA GLN A 47 -14.13 -19.80 31.11
C GLN A 47 -14.45 -19.45 32.57
N ILE A 48 -13.76 -18.46 33.15
CA ILE A 48 -14.05 -17.99 34.51
C ILE A 48 -15.46 -17.41 34.59
N LYS A 49 -15.88 -16.60 33.59
CA LYS A 49 -17.25 -16.07 33.52
C LYS A 49 -18.29 -17.18 33.40
N LEU A 50 -18.00 -18.23 32.63
CA LEU A 50 -18.89 -19.39 32.50
C LEU A 50 -19.05 -20.13 33.84
N GLN A 51 -17.95 -20.32 34.57
CA GLN A 51 -17.96 -20.93 35.91
C GLN A 51 -18.71 -20.06 36.92
N MET A 52 -18.54 -18.74 36.87
CA MET A 52 -19.23 -17.79 37.74
C MET A 52 -20.75 -17.81 37.51
N ALA A 53 -21.21 -17.97 36.26
CA ALA A 53 -22.63 -18.09 35.94
C ALA A 53 -23.28 -19.39 36.46
N GLN A 54 -22.47 -20.41 36.75
CA GLN A 54 -22.91 -21.71 37.27
C GLN A 54 -22.69 -21.84 38.78
N ALA A 55 -21.93 -20.94 39.39
CA ALA A 55 -21.61 -20.99 40.80
C ALA A 55 -22.83 -20.61 41.65
N THR A 56 -23.17 -21.46 42.62
CA THR A 56 -24.24 -21.22 43.59
C THR A 56 -23.73 -20.89 45.00
N ASP A 57 -22.42 -21.06 45.23
CA ASP A 57 -21.77 -20.79 46.51
C ASP A 57 -21.10 -19.40 46.51
N GLU A 58 -21.44 -18.57 47.49
CA GLU A 58 -20.93 -17.20 47.60
C GLU A 58 -19.40 -17.15 47.80
N GLN A 59 -18.83 -18.12 48.53
CA GLN A 59 -17.37 -18.14 48.73
C GLN A 59 -16.62 -18.49 47.44
N GLN A 60 -17.16 -19.39 46.62
CA GLN A 60 -16.61 -19.69 45.30
C GLN A 60 -16.77 -18.51 44.34
N LEU A 61 -17.87 -17.77 44.44
CA LEU A 61 -18.14 -16.63 43.57
C LEU A 61 -17.14 -15.49 43.82
N VAL A 62 -16.80 -15.21 45.09
CA VAL A 62 -15.76 -14.25 45.47
C VAL A 62 -14.39 -14.67 44.92
N LEU A 63 -14.04 -15.95 45.03
CA LEU A 63 -12.77 -16.47 44.49
C LEU A 63 -12.70 -16.37 42.95
N LEU A 64 -13.81 -16.66 42.25
CA LEU A 64 -13.92 -16.52 40.81
C LEU A 64 -13.87 -15.05 40.37
N GLU A 65 -14.42 -14.14 41.16
CA GLU A 65 -14.37 -12.70 40.91
C GLU A 65 -12.93 -12.15 41.06
N GLU A 66 -12.19 -12.59 42.09
CA GLU A 66 -10.78 -12.26 42.25
C GLU A 66 -9.95 -12.78 41.07
N MET A 67 -10.16 -14.04 40.68
CA MET A 67 -9.47 -14.66 39.55
C MET A 67 -9.81 -13.96 38.22
N LEU A 68 -11.06 -13.55 38.04
CA LEU A 68 -11.51 -12.79 36.88
C LEU A 68 -10.82 -11.43 36.81
N SER A 69 -10.78 -10.71 37.93
CA SER A 69 -10.11 -9.41 38.03
C SER A 69 -8.62 -9.51 37.72
N GLN A 70 -7.94 -10.54 38.25
CA GLN A 70 -6.54 -10.79 37.98
C GLN A 70 -6.28 -11.07 36.50
N GLU A 71 -7.12 -11.90 35.87
CA GLU A 71 -6.93 -12.26 34.46
C GLU A 71 -7.24 -11.09 33.51
N ILE A 72 -8.19 -10.23 33.86
CA ILE A 72 -8.45 -8.97 33.14
C ILE A 72 -7.24 -8.04 33.22
N ALA A 73 -6.64 -7.88 34.41
CA ALA A 73 -5.43 -7.06 34.58
C ALA A 73 -4.26 -7.61 33.76
N ASN A 74 -4.07 -8.94 33.74
CA ASN A 74 -3.05 -9.58 32.91
C ASN A 74 -3.30 -9.34 31.41
N LEU A 75 -4.55 -9.43 30.95
CA LEU A 75 -4.91 -9.15 29.56
C LEU A 75 -4.63 -7.69 29.18
N GLU A 76 -4.93 -6.75 30.07
CA GLU A 76 -4.66 -5.33 29.86
C GLU A 76 -3.15 -5.06 29.76
N GLU A 77 -2.35 -5.65 30.65
CA GLU A 77 -0.88 -5.56 30.59
C GLU A 77 -0.32 -6.12 29.27
N VAL A 78 -0.83 -7.26 28.81
CA VAL A 78 -0.44 -7.87 27.51
C VAL A 78 -0.79 -6.92 26.36
N LYS A 79 -2.00 -6.36 26.34
CA LYS A 79 -2.44 -5.41 25.31
C LYS A 79 -1.59 -4.13 25.31
N GLU A 80 -1.22 -3.63 26.48
CA GLU A 80 -0.31 -2.51 26.60
C GLU A 80 1.09 -2.82 26.09
N ARG A 81 1.66 -3.99 26.46
CA ARG A 81 2.95 -4.46 25.92
C ARG A 81 2.90 -4.55 24.39
N ASN A 82 1.85 -5.15 23.84
CA ASN A 82 1.69 -5.32 22.39
C ASN A 82 1.55 -3.97 21.67
N SER A 83 0.79 -3.03 22.25
CA SER A 83 0.68 -1.65 21.77
C SER A 83 2.03 -0.92 21.78
N GLN A 84 2.84 -1.10 22.83
CA GLN A 84 4.19 -0.53 22.91
C GLN A 84 5.13 -1.15 21.89
N ASN A 85 5.10 -2.46 21.70
CA ASN A 85 5.88 -3.18 20.68
C ASN A 85 5.51 -2.70 19.28
N GLU A 86 4.23 -2.50 18.99
CA GLU A 86 3.76 -1.95 17.73
C GLU A 86 4.27 -0.52 17.49
N LYS A 87 4.24 0.35 18.51
CA LYS A 87 4.82 1.71 18.44
C LYS A 87 6.32 1.66 18.16
N ARG A 88 7.06 0.76 18.82
CA ARG A 88 8.51 0.56 18.58
C ARG A 88 8.77 0.06 17.15
N ARG A 89 8.01 -0.92 16.66
CA ARG A 89 8.11 -1.44 15.30
C ARG A 89 7.83 -0.34 14.27
N ARG A 90 6.77 0.46 14.45
CA ARG A 90 6.51 1.63 13.60
C ARG A 90 7.66 2.62 13.60
N MET A 91 8.17 3.01 14.78
CA MET A 91 9.30 3.94 14.88
C MET A 91 10.57 3.40 14.20
N MET A 92 10.85 2.10 14.29
CA MET A 92 12.01 1.49 13.64
C MET A 92 12.03 1.73 12.12
N TYR A 93 10.87 1.80 11.46
CA TYR A 93 10.78 2.13 10.02
C TYR A 93 10.85 3.63 9.75
N PHE A 94 10.50 4.52 10.69
CA PHE A 94 10.59 5.98 10.52
C PHE A 94 11.99 6.56 10.80
N ILE A 95 12.77 5.96 11.69
CA ILE A 95 14.13 6.40 12.06
C ILE A 95 15.06 6.63 10.84
N PRO A 96 15.17 5.72 9.85
CA PRO A 96 16.04 5.95 8.70
C PRO A 96 15.59 7.15 7.84
N PHE A 97 14.28 7.37 7.68
CA PHE A 97 13.76 8.53 6.95
C PHE A 97 14.07 9.84 7.68
N ILE A 98 13.96 9.85 9.00
CA ILE A 98 14.30 11.02 9.84
C ILE A 98 15.79 11.36 9.72
N LEU A 99 16.68 10.36 9.71
CA LEU A 99 18.13 10.57 9.55
C LEU A 99 18.49 11.12 8.17
N VAL A 100 17.87 10.60 7.10
CA VAL A 100 18.08 11.11 5.73
C VAL A 100 17.57 12.55 5.60
N PHE A 101 16.40 12.84 6.17
CA PHE A 101 15.84 14.19 6.19
C PHE A 101 16.75 15.17 6.98
N LEU A 102 17.28 14.75 8.12
CA LEU A 102 18.21 15.56 8.92
C LEU A 102 19.50 15.88 8.15
N LEU A 103 20.07 14.89 7.45
CA LEU A 103 21.24 15.09 6.59
C LEU A 103 20.96 16.09 5.45
N PHE A 104 19.77 16.04 4.86
CA PHE A 104 19.35 16.98 3.81
C PHE A 104 19.25 18.42 4.34
N VAL A 105 18.66 18.61 5.52
CA VAL A 105 18.54 19.94 6.18
C VAL A 105 19.91 20.51 6.53
N VAL A 106 20.81 19.69 7.07
CA VAL A 106 22.19 20.12 7.38
C VAL A 106 22.96 20.49 6.12
N GLY A 107 22.80 19.72 5.03
CA GLY A 107 23.40 20.04 3.73
C GLY A 107 22.89 21.35 3.14
N ALA A 108 21.59 21.61 3.23
CA ALA A 108 20.98 22.87 2.77
C ALA A 108 21.48 24.07 3.59
N LEU A 109 21.60 23.93 4.91
CA LEU A 109 22.15 24.96 5.79
C LEU A 109 23.64 25.22 5.51
N TYR A 110 24.40 24.18 5.20
CA TYR A 110 25.82 24.33 4.84
C TYR A 110 26.00 25.15 3.56
N ILE A 111 25.17 24.93 2.53
CA ILE A 111 25.19 25.70 1.28
C ILE A 111 24.83 27.18 1.52
N LEU A 112 23.91 27.45 2.45
CA LEU A 112 23.46 28.81 2.76
C LEU A 112 24.51 29.63 3.54
N PHE A 113 25.35 28.97 4.36
CA PHE A 113 26.35 29.62 5.20
C PHE A 113 27.78 29.62 4.65
N THR A 114 28.07 28.93 3.53
CA THR A 114 29.38 29.03 2.88
C THR A 114 29.50 30.31 2.04
N PRO A 115 30.46 31.21 2.32
CA PRO A 115 30.68 32.40 1.49
C PRO A 115 31.21 31.99 0.10
N SER A 116 30.48 32.37 -0.94
CA SER A 116 30.84 32.10 -2.33
C SER A 116 32.15 32.83 -2.69
N LYS A 117 33.28 32.10 -2.79
CA LYS A 117 34.52 32.65 -3.35
C LYS A 117 34.32 32.93 -4.84
N LYS A 118 34.18 34.21 -5.20
CA LYS A 118 34.32 34.70 -6.57
C LYS A 118 35.81 34.78 -6.88
N ASN A 119 36.27 33.97 -7.82
CA ASN A 119 37.58 34.15 -8.45
C ASN A 119 37.39 35.04 -9.68
N ASN A 120 38.10 36.16 -9.74
CA ASN A 120 38.32 36.95 -10.95
C ASN A 120 39.56 37.78 -10.74
N GLU A 121 40.66 37.46 -11.42
CA GLU A 121 41.46 38.30 -12.34
C GLU A 121 42.14 37.27 -13.29
N ASP A 122 42.03 37.36 -14.61
CA ASP A 122 42.71 38.35 -15.43
C ASP A 122 41.80 38.95 -16.53
N LYS A 123 41.90 40.28 -16.68
CA LYS A 123 41.41 41.04 -17.82
C LYS A 123 42.58 41.68 -18.56
N ILE A 124 42.68 41.44 -19.86
CA ILE A 124 43.05 42.45 -20.87
C ILE A 124 42.10 42.25 -22.06
N ALA A 125 41.03 43.04 -22.12
CA ALA A 125 40.78 44.12 -23.09
C ALA A 125 40.63 43.58 -24.54
N ILE A 126 39.51 43.78 -25.23
CA ILE A 126 39.04 45.06 -25.78
C ILE A 126 37.56 44.92 -26.25
N LEU A 127 36.72 45.92 -25.92
CA LEU A 127 35.52 46.50 -26.60
C LEU A 127 34.59 45.58 -27.45
N ASN A 128 33.26 45.59 -27.37
CA ASN A 128 32.30 46.70 -27.16
C ASN A 128 30.88 46.18 -26.88
N ASN A 129 30.18 46.89 -25.97
CA ASN A 129 28.75 47.27 -25.86
C ASN A 129 27.65 46.21 -26.09
N SER A 130 26.88 45.81 -25.06
CA SER A 130 25.71 46.53 -24.48
C SER A 130 24.64 46.84 -25.54
N SER A 131 23.37 46.46 -25.45
CA SER A 131 22.55 45.82 -24.42
C SER A 131 21.14 45.63 -25.01
N ASN A 132 20.42 44.63 -24.49
CA ASN A 132 18.97 44.55 -24.34
C ASN A 132 18.05 44.09 -25.48
N ALA A 133 17.10 43.28 -24.99
CA ALA A 133 15.71 43.10 -25.41
C ALA A 133 15.42 42.09 -26.53
N VAL A 134 14.98 40.93 -26.04
CA VAL A 134 13.90 40.08 -26.57
C VAL A 134 12.90 40.88 -27.40
N SER A 135 12.66 40.50 -28.66
CA SER A 135 11.43 39.81 -29.05
C SER A 135 11.40 39.46 -30.54
N SER A 136 10.54 38.50 -30.84
CA SER A 136 10.15 37.91 -32.12
C SER A 136 10.15 38.84 -33.34
N THR A 137 10.43 38.27 -34.53
CA THR A 137 9.46 38.14 -35.64
C THR A 137 10.15 37.70 -36.93
N SER A 138 9.68 36.60 -37.50
CA SER A 138 9.86 36.21 -38.89
C SER A 138 9.17 37.22 -39.81
N THR A 139 9.82 37.68 -40.88
CA THR A 139 9.34 37.62 -42.29
C THR A 139 10.09 38.58 -43.23
N SER A 140 10.47 38.03 -44.39
CA SER A 140 10.48 38.62 -45.74
C SER A 140 11.20 39.95 -46.03
N SER A 141 12.19 39.93 -46.91
CA SER A 141 12.05 40.28 -48.35
C SER A 141 13.36 40.80 -48.98
N THR A 142 13.79 40.06 -50.01
CA THR A 142 14.22 40.47 -51.37
C THR A 142 14.91 41.83 -51.62
N LYS A 143 16.15 41.76 -52.17
CA LYS A 143 16.72 42.48 -53.34
C LYS A 143 18.24 42.17 -53.38
N GLN A 144 18.79 41.35 -54.28
CA GLN A 144 19.04 41.50 -55.73
C GLN A 144 19.98 42.67 -56.11
N ALA A 145 21.25 42.33 -56.35
CA ALA A 145 22.17 42.84 -57.39
C ALA A 145 23.47 42.02 -57.23
N SER A 146 24.00 41.23 -58.17
CA SER A 146 24.29 41.37 -59.61
C SER A 146 25.81 41.45 -59.83
N LEU A 147 26.28 40.54 -60.70
CA LEU A 147 27.52 40.54 -61.49
C LEU A 147 28.83 39.99 -60.88
N GLY A 148 29.43 39.07 -61.64
CA GLY A 148 30.87 38.81 -61.62
C GLY A 148 31.25 37.34 -61.62
N GLY A 149 31.07 36.65 -62.77
CA GLY A 149 31.53 35.28 -62.92
C GLY A 149 33.06 35.14 -62.97
N ASN A 150 33.56 33.96 -62.60
CA ASN A 150 34.45 33.19 -63.46
C ASN A 150 34.57 31.74 -62.98
N LYS A 151 34.63 30.86 -63.99
CA LYS A 151 34.75 29.40 -63.93
C LYS A 151 36.05 28.96 -63.27
N SER A 152 35.98 27.92 -62.44
CA SER A 152 36.91 26.79 -62.54
C SER A 152 36.20 25.52 -62.08
N GLN A 153 36.15 24.54 -62.96
CA GLN A 153 35.77 23.16 -62.65
C GLN A 153 36.91 22.56 -61.85
N ASP A 154 36.59 21.96 -60.71
CA ASP A 154 37.33 20.77 -60.28
C ASP A 154 36.39 19.74 -59.69
N LYS A 155 36.61 18.53 -60.20
CA LYS A 155 35.84 17.31 -60.08
C LYS A 155 36.16 16.69 -58.72
N GLN A 156 35.23 16.78 -57.77
CA GLN A 156 35.36 16.06 -56.50
C GLN A 156 34.21 15.08 -56.31
N THR A 157 34.57 13.81 -56.50
CA THR A 157 33.79 12.61 -56.27
C THR A 157 33.23 12.61 -54.85
N SER A 158 31.91 12.72 -54.72
CA SER A 158 31.19 12.60 -53.46
C SER A 158 31.07 11.13 -53.05
N SER A 159 31.94 10.68 -52.16
CA SER A 159 31.72 9.50 -51.34
C SER A 159 30.84 9.90 -50.15
N THR A 160 29.54 9.61 -50.25
CA THR A 160 28.62 9.61 -49.11
C THR A 160 29.03 8.48 -48.17
N SER A 161 29.83 8.78 -47.15
CA SER A 161 29.99 7.89 -46.01
C SER A 161 28.70 7.97 -45.19
N SER A 162 27.85 6.96 -45.31
CA SER A 162 26.77 6.72 -44.36
C SER A 162 27.40 6.52 -42.98
N ALA A 163 27.18 7.49 -42.08
CA ALA A 163 27.59 7.36 -40.69
C ALA A 163 27.00 6.07 -40.11
N PRO A 164 27.79 5.21 -39.44
CA PRO A 164 27.26 4.01 -38.81
C PRO A 164 26.29 4.43 -37.70
N SER A 165 25.02 4.02 -37.83
CA SER A 165 24.03 4.19 -36.77
C SER A 165 24.56 3.53 -35.50
N ARG A 166 24.69 4.29 -34.41
CA ARG A 166 25.04 3.78 -33.09
C ARG A 166 24.17 2.55 -32.78
N PRO A 167 24.74 1.39 -32.39
CA PRO A 167 23.94 0.22 -32.06
C PRO A 167 23.00 0.58 -30.90
N GLN A 168 21.70 0.37 -31.12
CA GLN A 168 20.67 0.56 -30.08
C GLN A 168 20.87 -0.51 -29.01
N PRO A 169 20.65 -0.19 -27.73
CA PRO A 169 20.75 -1.19 -26.66
C PRO A 169 19.73 -2.30 -26.94
N THR A 170 20.18 -3.54 -26.99
CA THR A 170 19.30 -4.72 -27.15
C THR A 170 18.82 -5.28 -25.83
N LYS A 171 19.34 -4.78 -24.70
CA LYS A 171 18.99 -5.26 -23.36
C LYS A 171 18.78 -4.10 -22.40
N VAL A 172 17.85 -4.28 -21.47
CA VAL A 172 17.48 -3.29 -20.46
C VAL A 172 17.25 -3.94 -19.09
N TYR A 173 17.52 -3.19 -18.03
CA TYR A 173 17.26 -3.65 -16.67
C TYR A 173 15.83 -3.36 -16.24
N ILE A 174 15.20 -4.35 -15.62
CA ILE A 174 13.86 -4.27 -15.01
C ILE A 174 13.94 -3.55 -13.66
N GLY A 175 13.02 -2.61 -13.42
CA GLY A 175 12.91 -1.90 -12.15
C GLY A 175 12.15 -2.68 -11.07
N SER A 176 12.10 -2.13 -9.86
CA SER A 176 11.19 -2.59 -8.80
C SER A 176 9.86 -1.85 -8.94
N TYR A 177 8.79 -2.57 -9.27
CA TYR A 177 7.48 -2.01 -9.59
C TYR A 177 6.42 -2.32 -8.55
N ILE A 178 6.68 -3.25 -7.61
CA ILE A 178 5.76 -3.58 -6.51
C ILE A 178 5.43 -2.31 -5.71
N GLY A 179 4.14 -2.09 -5.45
CA GLY A 179 3.62 -0.92 -4.75
C GLY A 179 3.49 0.35 -5.61
N GLN A 180 3.95 0.34 -6.87
CA GLN A 180 3.78 1.46 -7.79
C GLN A 180 2.46 1.41 -8.55
N LYS A 181 2.04 2.55 -9.11
CA LYS A 181 0.89 2.60 -10.02
C LYS A 181 1.24 1.91 -11.34
N SER A 182 0.38 0.98 -11.76
CA SER A 182 0.52 0.24 -13.02
C SER A 182 0.66 1.14 -14.25
N SER A 183 -0.06 2.27 -14.32
CA SER A 183 0.09 3.26 -15.41
C SER A 183 1.53 3.76 -15.52
N ASP A 184 2.10 4.17 -14.38
CA ASP A 184 3.41 4.80 -14.32
C ASP A 184 4.51 3.76 -14.60
N VAL A 185 4.29 2.52 -14.17
CA VAL A 185 5.16 1.37 -14.47
C VAL A 185 5.13 1.02 -15.96
N ILE A 186 3.95 0.99 -16.58
CA ILE A 186 3.82 0.75 -18.02
C ILE A 186 4.54 1.84 -18.81
N ASP A 187 4.42 3.10 -18.39
CA ASP A 187 5.11 4.22 -19.01
C ASP A 187 6.65 4.14 -18.83
N ASP A 188 7.15 3.75 -17.66
CA ASP A 188 8.58 3.49 -17.44
C ASP A 188 9.10 2.36 -18.34
N LEU A 189 8.39 1.24 -18.42
CA LEU A 189 8.75 0.11 -19.29
C LEU A 189 8.80 0.54 -20.77
N LYS A 190 7.79 1.28 -21.23
CA LYS A 190 7.75 1.84 -22.60
C LYS A 190 8.91 2.80 -22.84
N SER A 191 9.26 3.64 -21.87
CA SER A 191 10.39 4.57 -21.97
C SER A 191 11.75 3.86 -22.11
N ARG A 192 11.85 2.61 -21.65
CA ARG A 192 13.01 1.72 -21.81
C ARG A 192 13.00 0.95 -23.14
N ASN A 193 12.12 1.31 -24.07
CA ASN A 193 11.90 0.63 -25.35
C ASN A 193 11.35 -0.80 -25.23
N ILE A 194 10.73 -1.17 -24.09
CA ILE A 194 10.02 -2.44 -23.99
C ILE A 194 8.69 -2.30 -24.75
N PRO A 195 8.41 -3.16 -25.74
CA PRO A 195 7.18 -3.10 -26.51
C PRO A 195 5.93 -3.35 -25.64
N GLU A 196 4.86 -2.60 -25.88
CA GLU A 196 3.61 -2.73 -25.13
C GLU A 196 2.99 -4.13 -25.22
N ASN A 197 3.13 -4.81 -26.36
CA ASN A 197 2.66 -6.18 -26.55
C ASN A 197 3.43 -7.22 -25.72
N HIS A 198 4.56 -6.85 -25.12
CA HIS A 198 5.28 -7.71 -24.18
C HIS A 198 4.83 -7.46 -22.73
N ILE A 199 4.04 -6.43 -22.45
CA ILE A 199 3.56 -6.11 -21.11
C ILE A 199 2.15 -6.66 -20.94
N LYS A 200 1.95 -7.56 -19.99
CA LYS A 200 0.65 -8.14 -19.66
C LYS A 200 0.24 -7.68 -18.26
N VAL A 201 -0.99 -7.19 -18.13
CA VAL A 201 -1.58 -6.84 -16.83
C VAL A 201 -2.60 -7.91 -16.46
N GLU A 202 -2.45 -8.47 -15.26
CA GLU A 202 -3.40 -9.38 -14.65
C GLU A 202 -3.98 -8.72 -13.39
N GLU A 203 -5.28 -8.86 -13.16
CA GLU A 203 -5.92 -8.19 -12.02
C GLU A 203 -6.24 -9.17 -10.90
N GLU A 204 -5.92 -8.78 -9.68
CA GLU A 204 -6.18 -9.54 -8.45
C GLU A 204 -6.94 -8.68 -7.45
N GLU A 205 -7.99 -9.22 -6.83
CA GLU A 205 -8.74 -8.48 -5.82
C GLU A 205 -7.87 -8.26 -4.58
N SER A 206 -7.79 -7.01 -4.11
CA SER A 206 -7.07 -6.66 -2.89
C SER A 206 -7.82 -5.60 -2.10
N ASP A 207 -7.87 -5.79 -0.78
CA ASP A 207 -8.33 -4.78 0.19
C ASP A 207 -7.16 -4.01 0.81
N GLU A 208 -5.94 -4.52 0.67
CA GLU A 208 -4.73 -3.94 1.27
C GLU A 208 -4.15 -2.81 0.41
N TYR A 209 -4.28 -2.93 -0.91
CA TYR A 209 -3.71 -1.99 -1.87
C TYR A 209 -4.79 -1.27 -2.68
N SER A 210 -4.53 0.00 -2.99
CA SER A 210 -5.42 0.79 -3.83
C SER A 210 -5.52 0.18 -5.25
N PRO A 211 -6.70 0.19 -5.90
CA PRO A 211 -6.83 -0.29 -7.27
C PRO A 211 -5.83 0.38 -8.23
N GLY A 212 -5.25 -0.41 -9.13
CA GLY A 212 -4.21 0.02 -10.05
C GLY A 212 -2.78 -0.08 -9.50
N THR A 213 -2.58 -0.53 -8.26
CA THR A 213 -1.25 -0.75 -7.65
C THR A 213 -0.69 -2.10 -8.05
N VAL A 214 0.59 -2.18 -8.44
CA VAL A 214 1.25 -3.46 -8.75
C VAL A 214 1.50 -4.24 -7.47
N LEU A 215 0.98 -5.46 -7.40
CA LEU A 215 1.18 -6.42 -6.30
C LEU A 215 2.39 -7.31 -6.55
N HIS A 216 2.51 -7.80 -7.79
CA HIS A 216 3.57 -8.72 -8.20
C HIS A 216 4.08 -8.37 -9.59
N GLN A 217 5.36 -8.68 -9.84
CA GLN A 217 5.98 -8.60 -11.15
C GLN A 217 6.65 -9.94 -11.48
N SER A 218 6.54 -10.42 -12.73
CA SER A 218 7.11 -11.72 -13.11
C SER A 218 8.64 -11.74 -13.14
N LEU A 219 9.27 -10.61 -13.44
CA LEU A 219 10.72 -10.46 -13.49
C LEU A 219 11.17 -9.65 -12.28
N SER A 220 12.09 -10.16 -11.48
CA SER A 220 12.63 -9.45 -10.32
C SER A 220 13.38 -8.17 -10.73
N GLU A 221 13.49 -7.22 -9.81
CA GLU A 221 14.30 -6.02 -9.99
C GLU A 221 15.74 -6.41 -10.40
N GLY A 222 16.32 -5.65 -11.32
CA GLY A 222 17.68 -5.88 -11.82
C GLY A 222 17.80 -7.02 -12.84
N THR A 223 16.70 -7.68 -13.20
CA THR A 223 16.69 -8.63 -14.32
C THR A 223 17.10 -7.93 -15.61
N LEU A 224 18.04 -8.53 -16.35
CA LEU A 224 18.45 -8.04 -17.66
C LEU A 224 17.53 -8.65 -18.73
N TYR A 225 16.59 -7.85 -19.22
CA TYR A 225 15.62 -8.21 -20.25
C TYR A 225 16.18 -7.96 -21.65
N ASP A 226 16.01 -8.91 -22.58
CA ASP A 226 16.37 -8.75 -23.99
C ASP A 226 15.17 -8.23 -24.78
N LEU A 227 15.34 -7.11 -25.47
CA LEU A 227 14.26 -6.47 -26.24
C LEU A 227 13.81 -7.30 -27.45
N ASN A 228 14.63 -8.26 -27.88
CA ASN A 228 14.27 -9.20 -28.95
C ASN A 228 13.58 -10.45 -28.41
N ASP A 229 13.53 -10.63 -27.10
CA ASP A 229 12.79 -11.72 -26.46
C ASP A 229 11.30 -11.38 -26.46
N ALA A 230 10.49 -12.31 -26.99
CA ALA A 230 9.03 -12.19 -26.99
C ALA A 230 8.41 -12.57 -25.64
N SER A 231 9.21 -12.98 -24.65
CA SER A 231 8.77 -13.30 -23.30
C SER A 231 8.11 -12.08 -22.66
N GLY A 232 6.89 -12.28 -22.17
CA GLY A 232 6.09 -11.21 -21.57
C GLY A 232 6.50 -10.88 -20.14
N ILE A 233 6.40 -9.60 -19.79
CA ILE A 233 6.47 -9.07 -18.42
C ILE A 233 5.04 -9.02 -17.89
N ILE A 234 4.76 -9.80 -16.85
CA ILE A 234 3.44 -9.85 -16.23
C ILE A 234 3.47 -8.96 -14.98
N LEU A 235 2.53 -8.02 -14.92
CA LEU A 235 2.25 -7.20 -13.76
C LEU A 235 0.92 -7.66 -13.18
N THR A 236 0.93 -8.19 -11.97
CA THR A 236 -0.30 -8.45 -11.22
C THR A 236 -0.68 -7.18 -10.49
N VAL A 237 -1.87 -6.67 -10.76
CA VAL A 237 -2.34 -5.35 -10.33
C VAL A 237 -3.56 -5.52 -9.43
N ALA A 238 -3.56 -4.78 -8.32
CA ALA A 238 -4.68 -4.71 -7.41
C ALA A 238 -5.91 -4.18 -8.15
N LYS A 239 -7.03 -4.87 -8.03
CA LYS A 239 -8.35 -4.35 -8.33
C LYS A 239 -9.20 -4.33 -7.08
N LYS A 240 -10.28 -3.56 -7.15
CA LYS A 240 -11.24 -3.46 -6.07
C LYS A 240 -11.89 -4.82 -5.81
N ARG A 241 -11.93 -5.24 -4.53
CA ARG A 241 -12.75 -6.39 -4.11
C ARG A 241 -14.22 -6.14 -4.45
N THR A 242 -14.83 -7.11 -5.14
CA THR A 242 -16.25 -7.02 -5.54
C THR A 242 -17.14 -8.00 -4.81
N SER A 243 -16.56 -8.99 -4.13
CA SER A 243 -17.32 -9.99 -3.39
C SER A 243 -16.81 -10.19 -1.96
N ALA A 244 -17.67 -10.65 -1.07
CA ALA A 244 -17.29 -11.04 0.29
C ALA A 244 -18.12 -12.24 0.74
N THR A 245 -17.65 -12.98 1.73
CA THR A 245 -18.44 -14.04 2.37
C THR A 245 -19.27 -13.45 3.51
N MET A 246 -20.56 -13.76 3.56
CA MET A 246 -21.46 -13.23 4.58
C MET A 246 -21.12 -13.80 5.98
N PRO A 247 -20.80 -12.94 6.97
CA PRO A 247 -20.55 -13.40 8.34
C PRO A 247 -21.84 -13.85 9.06
N SER A 248 -21.68 -14.48 10.22
CA SER A 248 -22.80 -14.76 11.12
C SER A 248 -23.03 -13.59 12.06
N TYR A 249 -24.25 -13.07 12.07
CA TYR A 249 -24.70 -12.00 12.95
C TYR A 249 -25.86 -12.40 13.86
N ILE A 250 -26.44 -13.59 13.70
CA ILE A 250 -27.52 -14.04 14.59
C ILE A 250 -26.99 -14.06 16.04
N GLY A 251 -27.76 -13.45 16.95
CA GLY A 251 -27.39 -13.26 18.36
C GLY A 251 -26.57 -11.98 18.64
N SER A 252 -26.11 -11.26 17.60
CA SER A 252 -25.37 -10.00 17.76
C SER A 252 -26.29 -8.80 17.95
N SER A 253 -25.75 -7.68 18.44
CA SER A 253 -26.46 -6.40 18.46
C SER A 253 -26.51 -5.76 17.07
N LEU A 254 -27.58 -5.01 16.78
CA LEU A 254 -27.71 -4.28 15.51
C LEU A 254 -26.51 -3.36 15.23
N GLU A 255 -26.01 -2.67 16.25
CA GLU A 255 -24.89 -1.73 16.12
C GLU A 255 -23.61 -2.46 15.68
N PHE A 256 -23.26 -3.55 16.35
CA PHE A 256 -22.12 -4.39 15.99
C PHE A 256 -22.27 -4.91 14.55
N THR A 257 -23.45 -5.43 14.19
CA THR A 257 -23.73 -5.94 12.85
C THR A 257 -23.56 -4.86 11.79
N LYS A 258 -24.14 -3.66 11.97
CA LYS A 258 -23.99 -2.55 11.02
C LYS A 258 -22.54 -2.12 10.88
N ASN A 259 -21.81 -2.03 11.99
CA ASN A 259 -20.41 -1.62 11.96
C ASN A 259 -19.55 -2.63 11.20
N ASN A 260 -19.72 -3.92 11.47
CA ASN A 260 -18.97 -4.99 10.83
C ASN A 260 -19.29 -5.11 9.33
N LEU A 261 -20.57 -5.03 8.96
CA LEU A 261 -21.00 -5.03 7.55
C LEU A 261 -20.34 -3.88 6.77
N LYS A 262 -20.24 -2.69 7.36
CA LYS A 262 -19.62 -1.52 6.71
C LYS A 262 -18.10 -1.64 6.64
N GLN A 263 -17.44 -1.92 7.76
CA GLN A 263 -15.99 -1.78 7.88
C GLN A 263 -15.23 -3.04 7.43
N ILE A 264 -15.77 -4.22 7.70
CA ILE A 264 -15.08 -5.50 7.44
C ILE A 264 -15.59 -6.13 6.14
N VAL A 265 -16.90 -6.16 5.95
CA VAL A 265 -17.50 -6.73 4.73
C VAL A 265 -17.47 -5.71 3.58
N GLY A 266 -17.38 -4.40 3.87
CA GLY A 266 -17.32 -3.35 2.85
C GLY A 266 -18.68 -3.01 2.22
N VAL A 267 -19.77 -3.31 2.93
CA VAL A 267 -21.15 -3.08 2.46
C VAL A 267 -21.51 -1.63 2.67
N LYS A 268 -22.05 -0.99 1.64
CA LYS A 268 -22.56 0.38 1.74
C LYS A 268 -23.75 0.43 2.69
N GLU A 269 -23.83 1.45 3.52
CA GLU A 269 -24.93 1.60 4.48
C GLU A 269 -26.31 1.63 3.82
N ALA A 270 -26.44 2.25 2.65
CA ALA A 270 -27.68 2.28 1.87
C ALA A 270 -28.15 0.89 1.38
N ASN A 271 -27.27 -0.11 1.42
CA ASN A 271 -27.57 -1.48 1.05
C ASN A 271 -27.92 -2.36 2.26
N ILE A 272 -27.95 -1.81 3.47
CA ILE A 272 -28.32 -2.53 4.70
C ILE A 272 -29.76 -2.14 5.07
N GLU A 273 -30.67 -3.09 4.95
CA GLU A 273 -32.06 -2.98 5.38
C GLU A 273 -32.23 -3.61 6.77
N VAL A 274 -32.84 -2.86 7.69
CA VAL A 274 -33.17 -3.36 9.02
C VAL A 274 -34.67 -3.57 9.11
N VAL A 275 -35.07 -4.75 9.55
CA VAL A 275 -36.47 -5.13 9.74
C VAL A 275 -36.70 -5.48 11.21
N GLU A 276 -37.74 -4.93 11.80
CA GLU A 276 -38.13 -5.26 13.18
C GLU A 276 -39.10 -6.44 13.17
N VAL A 277 -38.84 -7.45 14.01
CA VAL A 277 -39.71 -8.62 14.17
C VAL A 277 -40.08 -8.82 15.64
N SER A 278 -41.31 -9.25 15.90
CA SER A 278 -41.82 -9.42 17.27
C SER A 278 -41.69 -10.82 17.84
N THR A 279 -41.06 -11.74 17.10
CA THR A 279 -40.90 -13.15 17.47
C THR A 279 -39.42 -13.48 17.53
N ALA A 280 -38.99 -14.04 18.66
CA ALA A 280 -37.63 -14.49 18.89
C ALA A 280 -37.64 -15.63 19.93
N PRO A 281 -36.56 -16.42 20.04
CA PRO A 281 -36.38 -17.35 21.16
C PRO A 281 -36.55 -16.66 22.52
N GLU A 282 -37.06 -17.38 23.51
CA GLU A 282 -37.23 -16.86 24.87
C GLU A 282 -35.88 -16.40 25.44
N GLY A 283 -35.88 -15.28 26.16
CA GLY A 283 -34.65 -14.66 26.67
C GLY A 283 -33.87 -13.81 25.66
N THR A 284 -34.34 -13.67 24.41
CA THR A 284 -33.71 -12.77 23.43
C THR A 284 -33.86 -11.31 23.86
N VAL A 285 -32.75 -10.57 23.84
CA VAL A 285 -32.71 -9.14 24.17
C VAL A 285 -33.25 -8.30 23.01
N GLU A 286 -33.96 -7.21 23.32
CA GLU A 286 -34.39 -6.25 22.30
C GLU A 286 -33.20 -5.68 21.52
N GLY A 287 -33.34 -5.57 20.19
CA GLY A 287 -32.28 -5.12 19.30
C GLY A 287 -31.27 -6.20 18.90
N THR A 288 -31.43 -7.44 19.38
CA THR A 288 -30.65 -8.60 18.92
C THR A 288 -31.07 -9.03 17.51
N VAL A 289 -30.09 -9.31 16.66
CA VAL A 289 -30.32 -9.88 15.32
C VAL A 289 -30.80 -11.32 15.45
N VAL A 290 -31.96 -11.62 14.88
CA VAL A 290 -32.58 -12.95 14.92
C VAL A 290 -32.63 -13.63 13.56
N GLU A 291 -32.49 -12.85 12.48
CA GLU A 291 -32.43 -13.37 11.12
C GLU A 291 -31.53 -12.47 10.28
N GLN A 292 -30.85 -13.07 9.32
CA GLN A 292 -30.06 -12.36 8.32
C GLN A 292 -30.31 -12.96 6.94
N ASN A 293 -30.25 -12.10 5.93
CA ASN A 293 -30.20 -12.50 4.53
C ASN A 293 -29.25 -11.55 3.79
N PRO A 294 -28.20 -12.01 3.09
CA PRO A 294 -27.83 -13.40 2.84
C PRO A 294 -27.53 -14.25 4.08
N LYS A 295 -27.58 -15.58 3.94
CA LYS A 295 -27.23 -16.50 5.02
C LYS A 295 -25.72 -16.52 5.24
N VAL A 296 -25.30 -16.96 6.43
CA VAL A 296 -23.88 -17.16 6.72
C VAL A 296 -23.22 -18.03 5.65
N GLY A 297 -22.03 -17.62 5.20
CA GLY A 297 -21.27 -18.33 4.19
C GLY A 297 -21.68 -18.05 2.74
N GLU A 298 -22.83 -17.40 2.50
CA GLU A 298 -23.23 -17.00 1.15
C GLU A 298 -22.34 -15.89 0.61
N ASN A 299 -22.09 -15.89 -0.70
CA ASN A 299 -21.32 -14.85 -1.36
C ASN A 299 -22.15 -13.55 -1.52
N VAL A 300 -21.52 -12.43 -1.23
CA VAL A 300 -22.10 -11.09 -1.17
C VAL A 300 -21.45 -10.25 -2.27
N ASP A 301 -22.18 -9.95 -3.35
CA ASP A 301 -21.74 -8.98 -4.38
C ASP A 301 -21.87 -7.55 -3.82
N LEU A 302 -20.74 -6.95 -3.46
CA LEU A 302 -20.67 -5.64 -2.81
C LEU A 302 -21.20 -4.48 -3.67
N ASN A 303 -21.39 -4.70 -4.97
CA ASN A 303 -21.89 -3.68 -5.90
C ASN A 303 -23.40 -3.72 -6.06
N LYS A 304 -24.06 -4.86 -5.79
CA LYS A 304 -25.48 -5.07 -6.17
C LYS A 304 -26.36 -5.49 -5.01
N ILE A 305 -25.81 -6.13 -3.99
CA ILE A 305 -26.62 -6.84 -3.01
C ILE A 305 -27.24 -5.91 -1.97
N ARG A 306 -28.46 -6.25 -1.56
CA ARG A 306 -29.11 -5.67 -0.39
C ARG A 306 -29.09 -6.71 0.73
N ILE A 307 -28.55 -6.33 1.88
CA ILE A 307 -28.50 -7.16 3.08
C ILE A 307 -29.68 -6.81 3.95
N LYS A 308 -30.48 -7.80 4.32
CA LYS A 308 -31.59 -7.67 5.25
C LYS A 308 -31.19 -8.25 6.60
N ILE A 309 -31.30 -7.44 7.66
CA ILE A 309 -31.07 -7.82 9.04
C ILE A 309 -32.38 -7.68 9.81
N SER A 310 -32.90 -8.78 10.34
CA SER A 310 -34.10 -8.74 11.19
C SER A 310 -33.68 -8.68 12.66
N ILE A 311 -34.17 -7.68 13.39
CA ILE A 311 -33.91 -7.50 14.83
C ILE A 311 -35.16 -7.76 15.65
N TYR A 312 -34.98 -8.33 16.83
CA TYR A 312 -36.07 -8.54 17.77
C TYR A 312 -36.51 -7.22 18.40
N LYS A 313 -37.82 -6.95 18.34
CA LYS A 313 -38.47 -5.85 19.05
C LYS A 313 -39.78 -6.36 19.65
N PRO A 314 -39.87 -6.55 20.98
CA PRO A 314 -41.07 -7.07 21.61
C PRO A 314 -42.24 -6.11 21.40
N LYS A 315 -43.45 -6.66 21.20
CA LYS A 315 -44.66 -5.86 21.32
C LYS A 315 -44.79 -5.43 22.78
N ALA A 316 -44.88 -4.13 23.04
CA ALA A 316 -45.08 -3.59 24.37
C ALA A 316 -46.30 -4.28 25.02
N HIS A 317 -46.07 -5.12 26.01
CA HIS A 317 -47.14 -5.63 26.85
C HIS A 317 -47.50 -4.50 27.82
N GLN A 318 -48.73 -4.00 27.74
CA GLN A 318 -49.27 -3.12 28.77
C GLN A 318 -49.30 -3.93 30.08
N ILE A 319 -48.34 -3.66 30.97
CA ILE A 319 -48.32 -4.26 32.29
C ILE A 319 -49.49 -3.65 33.06
N SER A 320 -50.64 -4.33 33.09
CA SER A 320 -51.66 -4.03 34.09
C SER A 320 -51.09 -4.40 35.44
N GLN A 321 -50.77 -3.40 36.26
CA GLN A 321 -50.42 -3.60 37.66
C GLN A 321 -51.58 -4.32 38.37
N SER A 322 -51.44 -5.62 38.59
CA SER A 322 -52.30 -6.35 39.52
C SER A 322 -51.95 -5.93 40.94
N ARG A 323 -52.67 -4.91 41.40
CA ARG A 323 -52.70 -4.45 42.79
C ARG A 323 -53.38 -5.55 43.62
N SER A 324 -52.60 -6.48 44.20
CA SER A 324 -53.12 -7.39 45.22
C SER A 324 -53.41 -6.60 46.50
N ARG A 325 -54.59 -6.87 47.04
CA ARG A 325 -55.26 -6.23 48.16
C ARG A 325 -55.13 -7.11 49.40
#